data_AF-A0A2A6CRE8-F1
#
_entry.id   AF-A0A2A6CRE8-F1
#
_cell.length_a   1.000
_cell.length_b   1.000
_cell.length_c   1.000
_cell.angle_alpha   90.00
_cell.angle_beta   90.00
_cell.angle_gamma   90.00
#
_symmetry.space_group_name_H-M   'P 1'
#
loop_
_entity.id
_entity.type
_entity.pdbx_description
1 polymer ?
#
loop_
_entity_poly.entity_id
_entity_poly.type
_entity_poly.pdbx_seq_one_letter_code
_entity_poly.pdbx_strand_id
1 'polypeptide(L)'
;MPSVYSDPFVSLTDSTIEIHHYYMPNRRSRKITLDRISVLFFEEQTISKLSYTRVWGRGYGPVYWALDIKRAFAKLQGSTEGRANVVLDLGGEEKVGFTVLDIDSFMERMREFLDYHVVIVNKINMIRSLFLISFLINCILSRPPHSMDEIKPIPPMDQPNLQEAAAEMFESSSIFKEKLLLEKTKYLSRLDDSKSIRFKPFFFMF
;
A
#
# COMPACT_ATOMS: atom_id res chain seq x y z
N MET A 1 -15.72 -0.05 -24.74
CA MET A 1 -16.63 0.45 -23.69
C MET A 1 -16.26 1.88 -23.40
N PRO A 2 -17.23 2.76 -23.11
CA PRO A 2 -16.94 4.15 -22.78
C PRO A 2 -16.14 4.23 -21.46
N SER A 3 -15.18 5.14 -21.38
CA SER A 3 -14.47 5.44 -20.13
C SER A 3 -15.37 6.28 -19.23
N VAL A 4 -15.55 5.86 -17.98
CA VAL A 4 -16.34 6.59 -16.98
C VAL A 4 -15.54 7.76 -16.40
N TYR A 5 -14.22 7.61 -16.35
CA TYR A 5 -13.27 8.66 -16.02
C TYR A 5 -12.04 8.52 -16.91
N SER A 6 -11.48 9.64 -17.37
CA SER A 6 -10.24 9.62 -18.15
C SER A 6 -9.48 10.92 -17.95
N ASP A 7 -8.20 10.79 -17.66
CA ASP A 7 -7.25 11.88 -17.59
C ASP A 7 -5.96 11.51 -18.37
N PRO A 8 -4.95 12.40 -18.46
CA PRO A 8 -3.71 12.11 -19.18
C PRO A 8 -2.91 10.90 -18.66
N PHE A 9 -3.10 10.50 -17.41
CA PHE A 9 -2.34 9.46 -16.73
C PHE A 9 -3.10 8.14 -16.56
N VAL A 10 -4.44 8.18 -16.48
CA VAL A 10 -5.28 7.02 -16.22
C VAL A 10 -6.63 7.13 -16.93
N SER A 11 -7.13 5.98 -17.39
CA SER A 11 -8.52 5.82 -17.83
C SER A 11 -9.19 4.72 -17.00
N LEU A 12 -10.39 5.00 -16.52
CA LEU A 12 -11.23 4.07 -15.77
C LEU A 12 -12.43 3.66 -16.63
N THR A 13 -12.64 2.36 -16.72
CA THR A 13 -13.83 1.72 -17.26
C THR A 13 -14.49 0.91 -16.15
N ASP A 14 -15.73 0.49 -16.34
CA ASP A 14 -16.56 -0.25 -15.37
C ASP A 14 -15.88 -1.47 -14.73
N SER A 15 -14.91 -2.08 -15.42
CA SER A 15 -14.21 -3.29 -14.95
C SER A 15 -12.69 -3.17 -14.95
N THR A 16 -12.12 -2.11 -15.52
CA THR A 16 -10.66 -1.99 -15.70
C THR A 16 -10.13 -0.58 -15.51
N ILE A 17 -8.95 -0.50 -14.92
CA ILE A 17 -8.10 0.70 -14.90
C ILE A 17 -7.00 0.51 -15.94
N GLU A 18 -6.86 1.47 -16.83
CA GLU A 18 -5.75 1.59 -17.77
C GLU A 18 -4.84 2.73 -17.34
N ILE A 19 -3.63 2.40 -16.88
CA ILE A 19 -2.62 3.37 -16.47
C ILE A 19 -1.73 3.66 -17.67
N HIS A 20 -1.73 4.90 -18.13
CA HIS A 20 -0.96 5.34 -19.28
C HIS A 20 0.55 5.41 -18.94
N HIS A 21 1.39 5.26 -19.95
CA HIS A 21 2.84 5.44 -19.84
C HIS A 21 3.52 4.63 -18.73
N TYR A 22 3.00 3.43 -18.45
CA TYR A 22 3.48 2.59 -17.37
C TYR A 22 4.80 1.87 -17.72
N TYR A 23 4.84 1.23 -18.89
CA TYR A 23 6.01 0.50 -19.36
C TYR A 23 6.90 1.38 -20.23
N MET A 24 8.10 1.67 -19.76
CA MET A 24 9.15 2.35 -20.53
C MET A 24 10.14 1.33 -21.11
N PRO A 25 10.76 1.62 -22.27
CA PRO A 25 10.70 2.87 -23.05
C PRO A 25 9.46 3.01 -23.95
N ASN A 26 8.70 1.94 -24.15
CA ASN A 26 7.65 1.85 -25.17
C ASN A 26 6.38 2.67 -24.86
N ARG A 27 6.32 3.35 -23.71
CA ARG A 27 5.18 4.12 -23.20
C ARG A 27 3.85 3.36 -23.18
N ARG A 28 3.89 2.03 -23.10
CA ARG A 28 2.68 1.19 -23.13
C ARG A 28 1.91 1.34 -21.82
N SER A 29 0.58 1.31 -21.94
CA SER A 29 -0.31 1.32 -20.79
C SER A 29 -0.30 -0.02 -20.05
N ARG A 30 -0.56 0.00 -18.75
CA ARG A 30 -0.82 -1.20 -17.94
C ARG A 30 -2.32 -1.26 -17.65
N LYS A 31 -2.96 -2.37 -18.05
CA LYS A 31 -4.36 -2.64 -17.75
C LYS A 31 -4.47 -3.51 -16.51
N ILE A 32 -5.36 -3.13 -15.60
CA ILE A 32 -5.61 -3.80 -14.33
C ILE A 32 -7.12 -3.95 -14.20
N THR A 33 -7.57 -5.18 -13.96
CA THR A 33 -8.98 -5.46 -13.66
C THR A 33 -9.27 -5.07 -12.20
N LEU A 34 -10.43 -4.45 -11.96
CA LEU A 34 -10.78 -3.88 -10.66
C LEU A 34 -10.90 -4.92 -9.54
N ASP A 35 -11.32 -6.14 -9.88
CA ASP A 35 -11.40 -7.32 -9.00
C ASP A 35 -10.06 -7.72 -8.38
N ARG A 36 -8.94 -7.35 -9.01
CA ARG A 36 -7.60 -7.68 -8.52
C ARG A 36 -7.08 -6.69 -7.48
N ILE A 37 -7.75 -5.57 -7.26
CA ILE A 37 -7.30 -4.52 -6.35
C ILE A 37 -7.68 -4.93 -4.93
N SER A 38 -6.69 -5.15 -4.07
CA SER A 38 -6.91 -5.47 -2.65
C SER A 38 -6.90 -4.22 -1.77
N VAL A 39 -5.98 -3.30 -2.05
CA VAL A 39 -5.82 -2.05 -1.30
C VAL A 39 -5.53 -0.90 -2.26
N LEU A 40 -6.25 0.19 -2.10
CA LEU A 40 -6.02 1.44 -2.83
C LEU A 40 -5.48 2.47 -1.85
N PHE A 41 -4.26 2.93 -2.08
CA PHE A 41 -3.68 4.06 -1.36
C PHE A 41 -3.75 5.30 -2.24
N PHE A 42 -4.08 6.43 -1.66
CA PHE A 42 -3.93 7.71 -2.32
C PHE A 42 -3.35 8.76 -1.38
N GLU A 43 -2.65 9.72 -1.95
CA GLU A 43 -2.11 10.87 -1.22
C GLU A 43 -1.98 12.06 -2.18
N GLU A 44 -2.51 13.21 -1.78
CA GLU A 44 -2.34 14.46 -2.53
C GLU A 44 -0.87 14.80 -2.74
N GLN A 45 -0.54 15.27 -3.95
CA GLN A 45 0.78 15.76 -4.27
C GLN A 45 1.00 17.09 -3.55
N THR A 46 1.76 17.08 -2.46
CA THR A 46 2.28 18.30 -1.83
C THR A 46 3.77 18.41 -2.12
N ILE A 47 4.27 19.61 -2.40
CA ILE A 47 5.70 19.89 -2.72
C ILE A 47 6.66 19.29 -1.66
N SER A 48 6.25 19.24 -0.40
CA SER A 48 7.01 18.70 0.73
C SER A 48 7.05 17.16 0.83
N LYS A 49 6.14 16.44 0.15
CA LYS A 49 5.92 14.99 0.32
C LYS A 49 6.44 14.13 -0.84
N LEU A 50 7.07 14.74 -1.84
CA LEU A 50 7.59 14.07 -3.04
C LEU A 50 8.83 13.18 -2.81
N SER A 51 9.30 13.00 -1.57
CA SER A 51 10.56 12.29 -1.28
C SER A 51 10.52 10.78 -1.54
N TYR A 52 9.34 10.14 -1.47
CA TYR A 52 9.19 8.69 -1.66
C TYR A 52 8.68 8.30 -3.06
N THR A 53 8.25 9.29 -3.85
CA THR A 53 7.69 9.12 -5.18
C THR A 53 8.76 9.34 -6.24
N ARG A 54 8.82 8.45 -7.24
CA ARG A 54 9.72 8.61 -8.39
C ARG A 54 8.96 9.12 -9.61
N VAL A 55 9.70 9.73 -10.52
CA VAL A 55 9.20 10.17 -11.84
C VAL A 55 8.74 8.98 -12.67
N TRP A 56 9.42 7.83 -12.54
CA TRP A 56 9.10 6.57 -13.20
C TRP A 56 9.89 5.43 -12.53
N GLY A 57 9.37 4.21 -12.63
CA GLY A 57 10.08 2.98 -12.32
C GLY A 57 9.93 2.57 -10.87
N ARG A 58 10.74 1.59 -10.44
CA ARG A 58 10.71 1.11 -9.06
C ARG A 58 11.12 2.21 -8.09
N GLY A 59 10.20 2.58 -7.20
CA GLY A 59 10.35 3.60 -6.15
C GLY A 59 10.89 3.04 -4.85
N TYR A 60 10.68 3.77 -3.76
CA TYR A 60 10.98 3.25 -2.41
C TYR A 60 9.98 2.14 -2.07
N GLY A 61 10.44 0.99 -1.57
CA GLY A 61 9.58 -0.16 -1.28
C GLY A 61 9.09 -0.91 -2.54
N PRO A 62 7.96 -1.65 -2.45
CA PRO A 62 7.45 -2.50 -3.54
C PRO A 62 6.63 -1.74 -4.60
N VAL A 63 6.73 -0.41 -4.73
CA VAL A 63 5.91 0.33 -5.72
C VAL A 63 6.69 0.60 -7.00
N TYR A 64 6.08 0.28 -8.12
CA TYR A 64 6.55 0.64 -9.46
C TYR A 64 5.67 1.73 -10.06
N TRP A 65 6.28 2.88 -10.36
CA TRP A 65 5.62 4.11 -10.79
C TRP A 65 5.51 4.22 -12.30
N ALA A 66 4.32 4.60 -12.77
CA ALA A 66 4.08 5.12 -14.10
C ALA A 66 4.85 6.43 -14.32
N LEU A 67 5.14 6.75 -15.58
CA LEU A 67 5.85 7.98 -15.90
C LEU A 67 4.99 9.23 -15.66
N ASP A 68 5.48 10.10 -14.79
CA ASP A 68 4.98 11.45 -14.63
C ASP A 68 6.14 12.45 -14.50
N ILE A 69 6.51 13.04 -15.63
CA ILE A 69 7.55 14.07 -15.71
C ILE A 69 7.12 15.35 -14.97
N LYS A 70 5.81 15.66 -14.94
CA LYS A 70 5.31 16.86 -14.26
C LYS A 70 5.57 16.80 -12.76
N ARG A 71 5.70 15.59 -12.20
CA ARG A 71 6.12 15.36 -10.81
C ARG A 71 7.52 15.89 -10.49
N ALA A 72 8.46 15.81 -11.44
CA ALA A 72 9.80 16.38 -11.29
C ALA A 72 9.77 17.92 -11.31
N PHE A 73 8.91 18.49 -12.15
CA PHE A 73 8.79 19.93 -12.36
C PHE A 73 7.80 20.62 -11.40
N ALA A 74 7.12 19.86 -10.54
CA ALA A 74 6.20 20.38 -9.54
C ALA A 74 6.84 21.41 -8.60
N LYS A 75 8.13 21.24 -8.27
CA LYS A 75 8.90 22.23 -7.48
C LYS A 75 9.09 23.56 -8.20
N LEU A 76 9.02 23.56 -9.53
CA LEU A 76 9.26 24.72 -10.39
C LEU A 76 7.96 25.45 -10.76
N GLN A 77 6.85 24.71 -10.90
CA GLN A 77 5.57 25.24 -11.42
C GLN A 77 4.58 25.67 -10.33
N GLY A 78 4.90 25.52 -9.05
CA GLY A 78 4.20 26.15 -7.93
C GLY A 78 2.81 25.60 -7.57
N SER A 79 2.13 24.87 -8.46
CA SER A 79 0.85 24.23 -8.13
C SER A 79 0.82 22.75 -8.50
N THR A 80 0.50 21.94 -7.49
CA THR A 80 0.13 20.53 -7.58
C THR A 80 -1.31 20.30 -7.12
N GLU A 81 -2.11 21.37 -7.05
CA GLU A 81 -3.50 21.32 -6.57
C GLU A 81 -4.35 20.37 -7.43
N GLY A 82 -5.20 19.59 -6.76
CA GLY A 82 -6.05 18.56 -7.37
C GLY A 82 -5.34 17.24 -7.68
N ARG A 83 -4.00 17.25 -7.84
CA ARG A 83 -3.25 16.05 -8.22
C ARG A 83 -2.98 15.16 -7.02
N ALA A 84 -3.13 13.86 -7.22
CA ALA A 84 -2.77 12.87 -6.22
C ALA A 84 -1.91 11.75 -6.80
N ASN A 85 -1.14 11.15 -5.91
CA ASN A 85 -0.47 9.90 -6.14
C ASN A 85 -1.42 8.78 -5.74
N VAL A 86 -1.62 7.80 -6.60
CA VAL A 86 -2.41 6.60 -6.31
C VAL A 86 -1.49 5.40 -6.38
N VAL A 87 -1.65 4.47 -5.45
CA VAL A 87 -0.96 3.18 -5.42
C VAL A 87 -1.99 2.08 -5.27
N LEU A 88 -1.98 1.12 -6.20
CA LEU A 88 -2.81 -0.07 -6.16
C LEU A 88 -1.98 -1.26 -5.68
N ASP A 89 -2.45 -1.89 -4.62
CA ASP A 89 -2.02 -3.21 -4.19
C ASP A 89 -2.87 -4.26 -4.89
N LEU A 90 -2.21 -5.20 -5.57
CA LEU A 90 -2.86 -6.27 -6.32
C LEU A 90 -2.72 -7.63 -5.62
N GLY A 91 -2.30 -7.63 -4.35
CA GLY A 91 -2.00 -8.85 -3.58
C GLY A 91 -0.68 -9.53 -3.94
N GLY A 92 0.12 -8.92 -4.82
CA GLY A 92 1.44 -9.41 -5.23
C GLY A 92 2.61 -8.67 -4.57
N GLU A 93 3.84 -9.04 -4.94
CA GLU A 93 5.06 -8.40 -4.44
C GLU A 93 5.26 -6.97 -4.95
N GLU A 94 4.70 -6.64 -6.12
CA GLU A 94 4.80 -5.32 -6.74
C GLU A 94 3.45 -4.60 -6.73
N LYS A 95 3.47 -3.37 -6.23
CA LYS A 95 2.36 -2.42 -6.21
C LYS A 95 2.51 -1.43 -7.36
N VAL A 96 1.37 -0.93 -7.83
CA VAL A 96 1.32 -0.10 -9.04
C VAL A 96 1.05 1.35 -8.66
N GLY A 97 2.01 2.23 -8.88
CA GLY A 97 1.89 3.66 -8.58
C GLY A 97 1.65 4.52 -9.83
N PHE A 98 0.79 5.53 -9.75
CA PHE A 98 0.55 6.50 -10.83
C PHE A 98 0.06 7.86 -10.30
N THR A 99 -0.11 8.83 -11.19
CA THR A 99 -0.70 10.15 -10.88
C THR A 99 -2.15 10.16 -11.32
N VAL A 100 -2.99 10.88 -10.58
CA VAL A 100 -4.35 11.26 -10.98
C VAL A 100 -4.44 12.79 -10.93
N LEU A 101 -5.11 13.40 -11.91
CA LEU A 101 -5.24 14.85 -12.02
C LEU A 101 -6.27 15.43 -11.05
N ASP A 102 -7.38 14.72 -10.86
CA ASP A 102 -8.49 15.07 -9.97
C ASP A 102 -8.86 13.84 -9.15
N ILE A 103 -8.35 13.82 -7.91
CA ILE A 103 -8.52 12.69 -7.01
C ILE A 103 -9.97 12.52 -6.54
N ASP A 104 -10.71 13.61 -6.38
CA ASP A 104 -12.08 13.55 -5.86
C ASP A 104 -13.00 12.89 -6.89
N SER A 105 -12.95 13.38 -8.14
CA SER A 105 -13.69 12.80 -9.26
C SER A 105 -13.28 11.34 -9.51
N PHE A 106 -11.99 11.03 -9.44
CA PHE A 106 -11.51 9.66 -9.61
C PHE A 106 -12.02 8.73 -8.50
N MET A 107 -11.95 9.17 -7.24
CA MET A 107 -12.37 8.36 -6.10
C MET A 107 -13.89 8.21 -6.02
N GLU A 108 -14.67 9.20 -6.45
CA GLU A 108 -16.12 9.08 -6.62
C GLU A 108 -16.43 7.92 -7.56
N ARG A 109 -15.84 7.90 -8.76
CA ARG A 109 -16.04 6.82 -9.73
C ARG A 109 -15.51 5.48 -9.25
N MET A 110 -14.32 5.44 -8.65
CA MET A 110 -13.75 4.21 -8.13
C MET A 110 -14.66 3.55 -7.07
N ARG A 111 -15.30 4.34 -6.20
CA ARG A 111 -16.23 3.79 -5.19
C ARG A 111 -17.49 3.15 -5.79
N GLU A 112 -17.88 3.53 -7.01
CA GLU A 112 -19.02 2.91 -7.72
C GLU A 112 -18.70 1.48 -8.19
N PHE A 113 -17.42 1.18 -8.46
CA PHE A 113 -17.01 -0.09 -9.11
C PHE A 113 -16.13 -0.99 -8.25
N LEU A 114 -15.55 -0.49 -7.15
CA LEU A 114 -14.73 -1.30 -6.25
C LEU A 114 -15.61 -2.24 -5.42
N ASP A 115 -15.10 -3.44 -5.19
CA ASP A 115 -15.71 -4.40 -4.26
C ASP A 115 -15.65 -3.85 -2.82
N TYR A 116 -16.62 -4.21 -2.00
CA TYR A 116 -16.72 -3.88 -0.58
C TYR A 116 -15.48 -4.34 0.22
N HIS A 117 -14.76 -5.34 -0.29
CA HIS A 117 -13.55 -5.86 0.34
C HIS A 117 -12.30 -5.01 0.10
N VAL A 118 -12.35 -4.02 -0.79
CA VAL A 118 -11.18 -3.18 -1.09
C VAL A 118 -10.94 -2.15 0.01
N VAL A 119 -9.73 -2.16 0.57
CA VAL A 119 -9.35 -1.22 1.62
C VAL A 119 -8.85 0.08 0.98
N ILE A 120 -9.48 1.21 1.31
CA ILE A 120 -9.08 2.54 0.82
C ILE A 120 -8.31 3.29 1.92
N VAL A 121 -7.10 3.76 1.60
CA VAL A 121 -6.19 4.42 2.55
C VAL A 121 -5.73 5.79 2.01
N ASN A 122 -6.06 6.86 2.71
CA ASN A 122 -5.72 8.25 2.33
C ASN A 122 -4.29 8.67 2.74
N LYS A 123 -3.35 7.71 2.75
CA LYS A 123 -1.93 7.99 3.03
C LYS A 123 -1.04 6.90 2.47
N ILE A 124 -0.04 7.28 1.69
CA ILE A 124 0.97 6.36 1.18
C ILE A 124 2.08 6.21 2.25
N ASN A 125 1.83 5.37 3.26
CA ASN A 125 2.86 5.02 4.23
C ASN A 125 3.54 3.71 3.84
N MET A 126 4.66 3.82 3.12
CA MET A 126 5.38 2.67 2.58
C MET A 126 6.25 1.93 3.59
N ILE A 127 6.35 2.42 4.84
CA ILE A 127 7.37 1.95 5.78
C ILE A 127 7.02 0.63 6.49
N ARG A 128 5.75 0.17 6.57
CA ARG A 128 5.46 -1.12 7.25
C ARG A 128 4.23 -1.85 6.70
N SER A 129 4.47 -2.88 5.90
CA SER A 129 3.49 -3.94 5.60
C SER A 129 2.95 -4.62 6.88
N LEU A 130 3.73 -4.60 7.97
CA LEU A 130 3.31 -5.12 9.29
C LEU A 130 2.15 -4.34 9.94
N PHE A 131 1.95 -3.05 9.61
CA PHE A 131 0.90 -2.25 10.26
C PHE A 131 -0.50 -2.58 9.73
N LEU A 132 -0.62 -2.88 8.43
CA LEU A 132 -1.87 -3.33 7.83
C LEU A 132 -2.23 -4.75 8.24
N ILE A 133 -1.24 -5.64 8.37
CA ILE A 133 -1.47 -6.98 8.93
C ILE A 133 -1.96 -6.88 10.38
N SER A 134 -1.35 -6.02 11.20
CA SER A 134 -1.85 -5.77 12.56
C SER A 134 -3.26 -5.17 12.57
N PHE A 135 -3.58 -4.25 11.66
CA PHE A 135 -4.92 -3.65 11.55
C PHE A 135 -5.96 -4.69 11.11
N LEU A 136 -5.67 -5.50 10.09
CA LEU A 136 -6.54 -6.57 9.62
C LEU A 136 -6.74 -7.67 10.67
N ILE A 137 -5.67 -8.08 11.35
CA ILE A 137 -5.76 -9.00 12.49
C ILE A 137 -6.66 -8.39 13.57
N ASN A 138 -6.49 -7.11 13.90
CA ASN A 138 -7.31 -6.47 14.92
C ASN A 138 -8.79 -6.33 14.47
N CYS A 139 -9.07 -6.06 13.19
CA CYS A 139 -10.43 -6.03 12.65
C CYS A 139 -11.10 -7.40 12.61
N ILE A 140 -10.34 -8.47 12.33
CA ILE A 140 -10.85 -9.85 12.36
C ILE A 140 -11.09 -10.30 13.80
N LEU A 141 -10.18 -9.99 14.72
CA LEU A 141 -10.25 -10.36 16.13
C LEU A 141 -11.22 -9.49 16.95
N SER A 142 -11.54 -8.27 16.51
CA SER A 142 -12.50 -7.37 17.17
C SER A 142 -13.94 -7.58 16.70
N ARG A 143 -14.25 -8.66 15.95
CA ARG A 143 -15.65 -9.04 15.73
C ARG A 143 -16.27 -9.35 17.10
N PRO A 144 -17.29 -8.61 17.56
CA PRO A 144 -18.02 -9.03 18.74
C PRO A 144 -18.59 -10.43 18.45
N PRO A 145 -18.48 -11.38 19.40
CA PRO A 145 -19.10 -12.68 19.22
C PRO A 145 -20.57 -12.44 18.93
N HIS A 146 -21.04 -12.98 17.80
CA HIS A 146 -22.46 -13.05 17.49
C HIS A 146 -23.19 -13.55 18.73
N SER A 147 -24.22 -12.81 19.16
CA SER A 147 -25.11 -13.22 20.23
C SER A 147 -25.50 -14.67 20.03
N MET A 148 -25.07 -15.52 20.96
CA MET A 148 -25.34 -16.95 20.90
C MET A 148 -26.78 -17.19 21.32
N ASP A 149 -27.64 -17.44 20.34
CA ASP A 149 -28.89 -18.13 20.58
C ASP A 149 -28.58 -19.60 20.92
N GLU A 150 -28.91 -19.97 22.16
CA GLU A 150 -29.28 -21.31 22.63
C GLU A 150 -28.32 -22.48 22.32
N ILE A 151 -27.24 -22.59 23.11
CA ILE A 151 -26.38 -23.79 23.15
C ILE A 151 -27.08 -24.89 23.97
N LYS A 152 -27.39 -26.01 23.31
CA LYS A 152 -27.78 -27.27 23.99
C LYS A 152 -26.62 -27.81 24.83
N PRO A 153 -26.87 -28.36 26.03
CA PRO A 153 -25.82 -28.87 26.91
C PRO A 153 -25.04 -30.02 26.26
N ILE A 154 -23.74 -29.82 26.13
CA ILE A 154 -22.78 -30.82 25.64
C ILE A 154 -22.43 -31.76 26.82
N PRO A 155 -22.36 -33.09 26.60
CA PRO A 155 -21.98 -34.04 27.64
C PRO A 155 -20.54 -33.81 28.13
N PRO A 156 -20.25 -34.19 29.39
CA PRO A 156 -18.93 -33.96 29.99
C PRO A 156 -17.87 -34.76 29.24
N MET A 157 -16.93 -34.03 28.63
CA MET A 157 -15.74 -34.56 27.98
C MET A 157 -14.55 -34.29 28.90
N ASP A 158 -13.72 -35.31 29.14
CA ASP A 158 -12.53 -35.21 29.99
C ASP A 158 -11.62 -34.06 29.52
N GLN A 159 -11.45 -33.06 30.39
CA GLN A 159 -10.65 -31.87 30.10
C GLN A 159 -9.16 -32.19 30.19
N PRO A 160 -8.36 -32.02 29.11
CA PRO A 160 -6.94 -31.77 29.27
C PRO A 160 -6.75 -30.42 29.96
N ASN A 161 -5.71 -30.35 30.78
CA ASN A 161 -5.46 -29.30 31.75
C ASN A 161 -5.39 -27.90 31.07
N LEU A 162 -6.43 -27.08 31.24
CA LEU A 162 -6.56 -25.73 30.66
C LEU A 162 -5.36 -24.80 30.95
N GLN A 163 -4.57 -25.10 31.99
CA GLN A 163 -3.33 -24.40 32.30
C GLN A 163 -2.20 -24.69 31.30
N GLU A 164 -2.17 -25.87 30.68
CA GLU A 164 -1.10 -26.30 29.77
C GLU A 164 -1.27 -25.64 28.39
N ALA A 165 -2.50 -25.56 27.88
CA ALA A 165 -2.82 -24.83 26.65
C ALA A 165 -2.58 -23.30 26.78
N ALA A 166 -2.86 -22.74 27.97
CA ALA A 166 -2.58 -21.33 28.24
C ALA A 166 -1.07 -21.04 28.33
N ALA A 167 -0.28 -21.99 28.85
CA ALA A 167 1.18 -21.88 28.91
C ALA A 167 1.81 -21.94 27.50
N GLU A 168 1.36 -22.85 26.63
CA GLU A 168 1.84 -22.95 25.25
C GLU A 168 1.53 -21.69 24.42
N MET A 169 0.37 -21.08 24.62
CA MET A 169 0.02 -19.80 24.00
C MET A 169 0.89 -18.64 24.49
N PHE A 170 1.25 -18.63 25.79
CA PHE A 170 2.09 -17.57 26.36
C PHE A 170 3.55 -17.69 25.90
N GLU A 171 4.06 -18.92 25.81
CA GLU A 171 5.42 -19.22 25.35
C GLU A 171 5.60 -18.88 23.86
N SER A 172 4.60 -19.18 23.04
CA SER A 172 4.55 -18.80 21.62
C SER A 172 4.59 -17.26 21.42
N SER A 173 3.93 -16.51 22.30
CA SER A 173 3.93 -15.04 22.28
C SER A 173 5.29 -14.45 22.68
N SER A 174 5.97 -15.06 23.66
CA SER A 174 7.31 -14.67 24.09
C SER A 174 8.35 -14.86 22.98
N ILE A 175 8.35 -16.04 22.36
CA ILE A 175 9.26 -16.39 21.25
C ILE A 175 9.05 -15.43 20.06
N PHE A 176 7.80 -15.04 19.79
CA PHE A 176 7.50 -14.10 18.72
C PHE A 176 8.05 -12.68 19.01
N LYS A 177 7.91 -12.19 20.25
CA LYS A 177 8.46 -10.89 20.66
C LYS A 177 9.99 -10.85 20.56
N GLU A 178 10.65 -11.94 20.93
CA GLU A 178 12.11 -12.05 20.88
C GLU A 178 12.65 -12.06 19.45
N LYS A 179 12.00 -12.82 18.54
CA LYS A 179 12.33 -12.79 17.10
C LYS A 179 12.16 -11.40 16.49
N LEU A 180 11.09 -10.68 16.87
CA LEU A 180 10.84 -9.32 16.41
C LEU A 180 11.91 -8.33 16.91
N LEU A 181 12.37 -8.49 18.15
CA LEU A 181 13.45 -7.66 18.71
C LEU A 181 14.77 -7.91 17.98
N LEU A 182 15.12 -9.16 17.71
CA LEU A 182 16.36 -9.53 17.02
C LEU A 182 16.42 -8.99 15.58
N GLU A 183 15.31 -9.04 14.85
CA GLU A 183 15.15 -8.43 13.52
C GLU A 183 15.35 -6.90 13.58
N LYS A 184 14.77 -6.24 14.57
CA LYS A 184 14.94 -4.79 14.78
C LYS A 184 16.40 -4.41 15.01
N THR A 185 17.16 -5.19 15.78
CA THR A 185 18.58 -4.93 16.07
C THR A 185 19.47 -5.17 14.83
N LYS A 186 19.17 -6.19 14.02
CA LYS A 186 19.85 -6.43 12.73
C LYS A 186 19.60 -5.31 11.73
N TYR A 187 18.42 -4.71 11.75
CA TYR A 187 18.11 -3.58 10.86
C TYR A 187 18.84 -2.30 11.29
N LEU A 188 18.90 -2.02 12.60
CA LEU A 188 19.59 -0.83 13.12
C LEU A 188 21.11 -0.89 12.90
N SER A 189 21.73 -2.07 13.03
CA SER A 189 23.16 -2.24 12.74
C SER A 189 23.52 -1.98 11.26
N ARG A 190 22.62 -2.30 10.32
CA ARG A 190 22.83 -2.00 8.88
C ARG A 190 22.70 -0.52 8.53
N LEU A 191 22.02 0.27 9.37
CA LEU A 191 21.83 1.69 9.13
C LEU A 191 23.06 2.53 9.53
N ASP A 192 23.81 2.10 10.54
CA ASP A 192 25.04 2.82 10.94
C ASP A 192 26.20 2.64 9.96
N ASP A 193 26.25 1.51 9.23
CA ASP A 193 27.26 1.28 8.18
C ASP A 193 27.06 2.16 6.92
N SER A 194 25.87 2.76 6.73
CA SER A 194 25.55 3.54 5.53
C SER A 194 25.99 5.03 5.56
N LYS A 195 26.66 5.49 6.63
CA LYS A 195 27.11 6.90 6.77
C LYS A 195 28.43 7.26 6.07
N SER A 196 28.96 6.41 5.18
CA SER A 196 30.11 6.74 4.33
C SER A 196 29.75 6.67 2.85
N ILE A 197 28.91 7.59 2.38
CA ILE A 197 28.76 7.86 0.94
C ILE A 197 29.24 9.28 0.70
N ARG A 198 30.52 9.42 0.31
CA ARG A 198 31.07 10.69 -0.19
C ARG A 198 30.35 11.05 -1.49
N PHE A 199 29.61 12.15 -1.47
CA PHE A 199 29.13 12.80 -2.68
C PHE A 199 30.32 13.31 -3.50
N LYS A 200 30.48 12.83 -4.73
CA LYS A 200 31.26 13.52 -5.76
C LYS A 200 30.31 14.41 -6.57
N PRO A 201 30.63 15.69 -6.79
CA PRO A 201 29.82 16.55 -7.65
C PRO A 201 30.05 16.17 -9.12
N PHE A 202 28.99 15.86 -9.84
CA PHE A 202 29.02 15.79 -11.30
C PHE A 202 28.83 17.21 -11.84
N PHE A 203 29.89 17.77 -12.40
CA PHE A 203 29.82 18.85 -13.38
C PHE A 203 29.28 18.27 -14.70
N PHE A 204 28.36 18.98 -15.35
CA PHE A 204 28.21 18.89 -16.80
C PHE A 204 28.27 20.28 -17.40
N MET A 205 29.14 20.37 -18.41
CA MET A 205 29.45 21.49 -19.28
C MET A 205 28.77 21.20 -20.62
N PHE A 206 28.26 22.27 -21.25
CA PHE A 206 27.55 22.37 -22.54
C PHE A 206 26.04 22.11 -22.50
#